data_AF-A0AAN8HUF7-F1
#
_entry.id   AF-A0AAN8HUF7-F1
#
_cell.length_a   1.000
_cell.length_b   1.000
_cell.length_c   1.000
_cell.angle_alpha   90.00
_cell.angle_beta   90.00
_cell.angle_gamma   90.00
#
_symmetry.space_group_name_H-M   'P 1'
#
loop_
_entity.id
_entity.type
_entity.pdbx_description
1 polymer ?
#
loop_
_entity_poly.entity_id
_entity_poly.type
_entity_poly.pdbx_seq_one_letter_code
_entity_poly.pdbx_strand_id
1 'polypeptide(L)'
;MWTRPLETGLLQRGSEQRCLCLTGDGRQWNTSCFLSRFFLSILTTHVKKSVPELEVALQKVHELRVNPPADPGSVSAEEALKYLLFLVNVNDLYEHSLGTYDFDLVLMVAEKSQKDPKEFLPLPEHAEDRAGAEHFPEALQLVKEQKLYSEALRLYSADPPHYKALSCVYADHLMQNQQMEQAGLLLWRCGEPAAALQAFASASCWRNAVCAAQQIPLPPDQIALLARDLAEKLIEQRRHSEAALLLDQYAKDCEEAILALITGSVWDEALRLIYMHNRQDITETNLKPALLEAFSTQIGFLEVQVATFTRHRIRLSVVREQKEKHRLDMLDEDGP
;
A
#
# COMPACT_ATOMS: atom_id res chain seq x y z
N MET A 1 -31.90 -7.55 -9.03
CA MET A 1 -32.15 -6.69 -10.19
C MET A 1 -31.34 -5.42 -9.95
N TRP A 2 -30.25 -5.25 -10.69
CA TRP A 2 -29.19 -4.29 -10.41
C TRP A 2 -29.60 -2.90 -10.87
N THR A 3 -29.69 -1.93 -9.96
CA THR A 3 -29.79 -0.51 -10.30
C THR A 3 -28.37 0.04 -10.52
N ARG A 4 -28.03 0.29 -11.80
CA ARG A 4 -26.83 1.03 -12.18
C ARG A 4 -27.09 2.54 -12.06
N PRO A 5 -26.16 3.34 -11.49
CA PRO A 5 -26.15 4.78 -11.72
C PRO A 5 -25.59 5.06 -13.12
N LEU A 6 -26.32 5.85 -13.91
CA LEU A 6 -25.96 6.33 -15.24
C LEU A 6 -25.63 7.84 -15.17
N GLU A 7 -24.66 8.25 -15.98
CA GLU A 7 -24.55 9.60 -16.60
C GLU A 7 -23.90 10.77 -15.84
N THR A 8 -22.66 10.59 -15.37
CA THR A 8 -21.71 11.71 -15.22
C THR A 8 -20.40 11.54 -16.02
N GLY A 9 -19.98 10.30 -16.30
CA GLY A 9 -18.70 10.00 -16.97
C GLY A 9 -18.65 10.17 -18.50
N LEU A 10 -19.78 10.27 -19.20
CA LEU A 10 -19.81 10.39 -20.67
C LEU A 10 -19.56 11.82 -21.18
N LEU A 11 -20.03 12.84 -20.43
CA LEU A 11 -19.78 14.24 -20.75
C LEU A 11 -18.33 14.66 -20.47
N GLN A 12 -17.74 14.17 -19.37
CA GLN A 12 -16.33 14.42 -19.01
C GLN A 12 -15.35 13.82 -20.03
N ARG A 13 -15.60 12.60 -20.53
CA ARG A 13 -14.80 12.02 -21.62
C ARG A 13 -14.86 12.84 -22.91
N GLY A 14 -16.00 13.45 -23.22
CA GLY A 14 -16.18 14.26 -24.42
C GLY A 14 -15.50 15.64 -24.38
N SER A 15 -15.24 16.21 -23.21
CA SER A 15 -14.47 17.45 -23.05
C SER A 15 -12.96 17.20 -23.05
N GLU A 16 -12.51 16.11 -22.41
CA GLU A 16 -11.10 15.69 -22.42
C GLU A 16 -10.64 15.31 -23.83
N GLN A 17 -11.44 14.50 -24.56
CA GLN A 17 -11.13 14.12 -25.93
C GLN A 17 -11.04 15.34 -26.87
N ARG A 18 -11.87 16.38 -26.67
CA ARG A 18 -11.80 17.61 -27.46
C ARG A 18 -10.54 18.44 -27.17
N CYS A 19 -10.11 18.54 -25.92
CA CYS A 19 -8.86 19.25 -25.56
C CYS A 19 -7.62 18.47 -26.01
N LEU A 20 -7.66 17.13 -25.93
CA LEU A 20 -6.62 16.23 -26.43
C LEU A 20 -6.49 16.29 -27.96
N CYS A 21 -7.57 16.41 -28.73
CA CYS A 21 -7.48 16.56 -30.19
C CYS A 21 -6.78 17.87 -30.62
N LEU A 22 -6.87 18.93 -29.82
CA LEU A 22 -6.20 20.22 -30.08
C LEU A 22 -4.71 20.22 -29.68
N THR A 23 -4.31 19.31 -28.78
CA THR A 23 -2.95 19.22 -28.24
C THR A 23 -2.18 17.97 -28.72
N GLY A 24 -2.87 16.97 -29.26
CA GLY A 24 -2.41 15.59 -29.47
C GLY A 24 -1.70 15.27 -30.79
N ASP A 25 -1.54 16.23 -31.70
CA ASP A 25 -0.73 16.07 -32.93
C ASP A 25 0.60 16.84 -32.86
N GLY A 26 1.26 16.77 -31.70
CA GLY A 26 2.50 17.50 -31.36
C GLY A 26 3.73 17.24 -32.24
N ARG A 27 3.63 16.54 -33.39
CA ARG A 27 4.72 16.41 -34.37
C ARG A 27 4.49 17.14 -35.70
N GLN A 28 3.32 17.75 -35.94
CA GLN A 28 3.04 18.44 -37.22
C GLN A 28 2.86 19.96 -37.12
N TRP A 29 2.83 20.56 -35.93
CA TRP A 29 2.54 22.00 -35.75
C TRP A 29 3.76 22.83 -35.32
N ASN A 30 4.96 22.45 -35.76
CA ASN A 30 6.20 23.14 -35.42
C ASN A 30 6.50 24.31 -36.38
N THR A 31 5.52 25.21 -36.56
CA THR A 31 5.75 26.50 -37.22
C THR A 31 5.56 27.61 -36.19
N SER A 32 6.61 28.40 -35.96
CA SER A 32 6.65 29.51 -34.98
C SER A 32 5.46 30.48 -35.09
N CYS A 33 4.87 30.59 -36.28
CA CYS A 33 3.75 31.47 -36.62
C CYS A 33 2.37 30.90 -36.18
N PHE A 34 2.22 29.58 -36.05
CA PHE A 34 0.96 28.96 -35.64
C PHE A 34 0.78 29.00 -34.11
N LEU A 35 1.87 28.75 -33.38
CA LEU A 35 1.91 28.79 -31.91
C LEU A 35 1.63 30.18 -31.34
N SER A 36 2.08 31.24 -32.01
CA SER A 36 1.83 32.63 -31.57
C SER A 36 0.37 33.04 -31.73
N ARG A 37 -0.31 32.61 -32.80
CA ARG A 37 -1.69 33.00 -33.12
C ARG A 37 -2.74 32.30 -32.27
N PHE A 38 -2.49 31.06 -31.83
CA PHE A 38 -3.44 30.27 -31.04
C PHE A 38 -3.03 30.14 -29.57
N PHE A 39 -2.06 30.92 -29.11
CA PHE A 39 -1.48 30.80 -27.77
C PHE A 39 -2.54 30.85 -26.64
N LEU A 40 -3.46 31.82 -26.68
CA LEU A 40 -4.53 31.93 -25.68
C LEU A 40 -5.45 30.71 -25.70
N SER A 41 -5.79 30.20 -26.88
CA SER A 41 -6.61 28.99 -27.03
C SER A 41 -5.91 27.75 -26.47
N ILE A 42 -4.59 27.65 -26.67
CA ILE A 42 -3.76 26.58 -26.08
C ILE A 42 -3.80 26.69 -24.55
N LEU A 43 -3.64 27.88 -23.98
CA LEU A 43 -3.79 28.08 -22.53
C LEU A 43 -5.18 27.67 -22.03
N THR A 44 -6.25 28.03 -22.75
CA THR A 44 -7.62 27.60 -22.40
C THR A 44 -7.73 26.08 -22.36
N THR A 45 -7.10 25.37 -23.31
CA THR A 45 -7.16 23.90 -23.34
C THR A 45 -6.47 23.25 -22.14
N HIS A 46 -5.38 23.82 -21.63
CA HIS A 46 -4.72 23.32 -20.41
C HIS A 46 -5.54 23.62 -19.15
N VAL A 47 -6.13 24.81 -19.08
CA VAL A 47 -6.94 25.26 -17.94
C VAL A 47 -8.30 24.57 -17.86
N LYS A 48 -8.92 24.23 -19.00
CA LYS A 48 -10.28 23.65 -19.06
C LYS A 48 -10.31 22.12 -19.09
N LYS A 49 -9.17 21.45 -18.84
CA LYS A 49 -9.14 20.01 -18.57
C LYS A 49 -9.92 19.66 -17.30
N SER A 50 -10.32 18.39 -17.18
CA SER A 50 -11.00 17.87 -15.98
C SER A 50 -10.17 18.07 -14.70
N VAL A 51 -8.85 17.91 -14.82
CA VAL A 51 -7.85 18.39 -13.87
C VAL A 51 -7.10 19.54 -14.55
N PRO A 52 -7.20 20.78 -14.04
CA PRO A 52 -6.58 21.94 -14.68
C PRO A 52 -5.06 21.88 -14.58
N GLU A 53 -4.37 21.98 -15.73
CA GLU A 53 -2.91 21.94 -15.81
C GLU A 53 -2.31 23.35 -15.69
N LEU A 54 -2.45 23.97 -14.52
CA LEU A 54 -2.02 25.36 -14.29
C LEU A 54 -0.50 25.54 -14.33
N GLU A 55 0.27 24.55 -13.84
CA GLU A 55 1.73 24.56 -13.91
C GLU A 55 2.24 24.61 -15.36
N VAL A 56 1.65 23.81 -16.25
CA VAL A 56 2.00 23.78 -17.68
C VAL A 56 1.62 25.10 -18.36
N ALA A 57 0.48 25.69 -17.99
CA ALA A 57 0.05 26.97 -18.49
C ALA A 57 1.01 28.11 -18.06
N LEU A 58 1.42 28.13 -16.79
CA LEU A 58 2.38 29.11 -16.26
C LEU A 58 3.79 28.91 -16.84
N GLN A 59 4.23 27.67 -17.05
CA GLN A 59 5.50 27.38 -17.72
C GLN A 59 5.53 27.96 -19.14
N LYS A 60 4.42 27.86 -19.90
CA LYS A 60 4.31 28.49 -21.23
C LYS A 60 4.33 30.02 -21.18
N VAL A 61 3.76 30.62 -20.12
CA VAL A 61 3.83 32.08 -19.90
C VAL A 61 5.26 32.51 -19.54
N HIS A 62 5.97 31.71 -18.74
CA HIS A 62 7.39 31.90 -18.46
C HIS A 62 8.23 31.85 -19.74
N GLU A 63 8.03 30.84 -20.59
CA GLU A 63 8.72 30.73 -21.88
C GLU A 63 8.50 31.95 -22.78
N LEU A 64 7.27 32.48 -22.85
CA LEU A 64 6.97 33.72 -23.59
C LEU A 64 7.66 34.96 -23.00
N ARG A 65 7.86 34.99 -21.69
CA ARG A 65 8.54 36.10 -21.01
C ARG A 65 10.04 36.07 -21.29
N VAL A 66 10.66 34.89 -21.22
CA VAL A 66 12.10 34.71 -21.47
C VAL A 66 12.42 34.88 -22.96
N ASN A 67 11.55 34.40 -23.85
CA ASN A 67 11.71 34.48 -25.30
C ASN A 67 10.51 35.21 -25.94
N PRO A 68 10.45 36.54 -25.85
CA PRO A 68 9.34 37.28 -26.41
C PRO A 68 9.32 37.15 -27.95
N PRO A 69 8.15 36.87 -28.55
CA PRO A 69 8.02 36.78 -30.00
C PRO A 69 8.32 38.11 -30.69
N ALA A 70 9.01 38.05 -31.84
CA ALA A 70 9.45 39.23 -32.59
C ALA A 70 8.34 39.91 -33.42
N ASP A 71 7.20 39.23 -33.59
CA ASP A 71 6.09 39.72 -34.40
C ASP A 71 5.19 40.69 -33.59
N PRO A 72 4.85 41.89 -34.11
CA PRO A 72 4.01 42.86 -33.38
C PRO A 72 2.58 42.38 -33.03
N GLY A 73 2.12 41.29 -33.64
CA GLY A 73 0.76 40.74 -33.47
C GLY A 73 0.68 39.51 -32.57
N SER A 74 1.78 39.08 -31.95
CA SER A 74 1.81 37.94 -31.04
C SER A 74 1.50 38.33 -29.60
N VAL A 75 0.92 37.38 -28.86
CA VAL A 75 0.50 37.57 -27.47
C VAL A 75 1.71 37.75 -26.56
N SER A 76 1.70 38.81 -25.76
CA SER A 76 2.71 39.04 -24.72
C SER A 76 2.45 38.20 -23.46
N ALA A 77 3.48 37.97 -22.64
CA ALA A 77 3.34 37.28 -21.36
C ALA A 77 2.31 37.96 -20.44
N GLU A 78 2.24 39.30 -20.45
CA GLU A 78 1.25 40.04 -19.66
C GLU A 78 -0.19 39.82 -20.12
N GLU A 79 -0.42 39.79 -21.44
CA GLU A 79 -1.75 39.54 -22.01
C GLU A 79 -2.21 38.10 -21.76
N ALA A 80 -1.30 37.14 -21.90
CA ALA A 80 -1.53 35.76 -21.55
C ALA A 80 -1.90 35.59 -20.07
N LEU A 81 -1.21 36.29 -19.17
CA LEU A 81 -1.47 36.24 -17.74
C LEU A 81 -2.81 36.90 -17.36
N LYS A 82 -3.14 38.06 -17.96
CA LYS A 82 -4.46 38.70 -17.81
C LYS A 82 -5.58 37.78 -18.27
N TYR A 83 -5.37 37.06 -19.37
CA TYR A 83 -6.31 36.08 -19.88
C TYR A 83 -6.47 34.89 -18.92
N LEU A 84 -5.39 34.38 -18.34
CA LEU A 84 -5.45 33.32 -17.32
C LEU A 84 -6.20 33.76 -16.05
N LEU A 85 -5.97 35.00 -15.58
CA LEU A 85 -6.69 35.58 -14.43
C LEU A 85 -8.21 35.68 -14.67
N PHE A 86 -8.66 35.72 -15.92
CA PHE A 86 -10.08 35.67 -16.25
C PHE A 86 -10.66 34.24 -16.18
N LEU A 87 -9.82 33.21 -16.35
CA LEU A 87 -10.25 31.82 -16.45
C LEU A 87 -10.09 31.03 -15.14
N VAL A 88 -9.21 31.47 -14.25
CA VAL A 88 -8.74 30.75 -13.05
C VAL A 88 -8.86 31.66 -11.83
N ASN A 89 -9.06 31.09 -10.64
CA ASN A 89 -9.02 31.84 -9.40
C ASN A 89 -7.63 32.48 -9.21
N VAL A 90 -7.62 33.73 -8.75
CA VAL A 90 -6.41 34.50 -8.44
C VAL A 90 -5.50 33.77 -7.46
N ASN A 91 -6.07 33.19 -6.40
CA ASN A 91 -5.30 32.51 -5.35
C ASN A 91 -4.63 31.26 -5.90
N ASP A 92 -5.37 30.43 -6.65
CA ASP A 92 -4.84 29.23 -7.28
C ASP A 92 -3.70 29.59 -8.27
N LEU A 93 -3.87 30.63 -9.08
CA LEU A 93 -2.86 31.06 -10.05
C LEU A 93 -1.57 31.57 -9.35
N TYR A 94 -1.72 32.24 -8.21
CA TYR A 94 -0.60 32.72 -7.40
C TYR A 94 0.12 31.56 -6.68
N GLU A 95 -0.61 30.59 -6.12
CA GLU A 95 0.00 29.41 -5.49
C GLU A 95 0.76 28.55 -6.52
N HIS A 96 0.20 28.36 -7.71
CA HIS A 96 0.89 27.65 -8.78
C HIS A 96 2.07 28.45 -9.35
N SER A 97 2.06 29.79 -9.30
CA SER A 97 3.23 30.58 -9.71
C SER A 97 4.37 30.46 -8.71
N LEU A 98 4.09 30.37 -7.40
CA LEU A 98 5.11 30.05 -6.38
C LEU A 98 5.78 28.69 -6.65
N GLY A 99 5.02 27.72 -7.14
CA GLY A 99 5.54 26.40 -7.53
C GLY A 99 6.51 26.41 -8.72
N THR A 100 6.60 27.50 -9.49
CA THR A 100 7.53 27.63 -10.62
C THR A 100 8.95 28.02 -10.20
N TYR A 101 9.13 28.48 -8.95
CA TYR A 101 10.39 29.02 -8.43
C TYR A 101 10.96 30.21 -9.23
N ASP A 102 10.17 30.86 -10.11
CA ASP A 102 10.52 32.11 -10.80
C ASP A 102 9.88 33.31 -10.08
N PHE A 103 10.66 33.99 -9.24
CA PHE A 103 10.19 35.13 -8.44
C PHE A 103 9.65 36.29 -9.27
N ASP A 104 10.20 36.51 -10.45
CA ASP A 104 9.72 37.59 -11.31
C ASP A 104 8.35 37.25 -11.92
N LEU A 105 8.10 35.96 -12.23
CA LEU A 105 6.77 35.51 -12.64
C LEU A 105 5.77 35.62 -11.49
N VAL A 106 6.17 35.26 -10.27
CA VAL A 106 5.36 35.42 -9.05
C VAL A 106 4.98 36.89 -8.84
N LEU A 107 5.96 37.80 -8.94
CA LEU A 107 5.73 39.23 -8.80
C LEU A 107 4.78 39.75 -9.89
N MET A 108 4.95 39.30 -11.13
CA MET A 108 4.05 39.63 -12.23
C MET A 108 2.61 39.14 -11.97
N VAL A 109 2.42 37.95 -11.42
CA VAL A 109 1.10 37.43 -11.02
C VAL A 109 0.53 38.26 -9.87
N ALA A 110 1.33 38.61 -8.86
CA ALA A 110 0.91 39.40 -7.71
C ALA A 110 0.45 40.82 -8.10
N GLU A 111 1.24 41.51 -8.92
CA GLU A 111 0.93 42.86 -9.41
C GLU A 111 -0.35 42.89 -10.26
N LYS A 112 -0.50 41.95 -11.19
CA LYS A 112 -1.64 41.92 -12.11
C LYS A 112 -2.92 41.42 -11.44
N SER A 113 -2.82 40.73 -10.31
CA SER A 113 -3.95 40.22 -9.54
C SER A 113 -4.44 41.14 -8.41
N GLN A 114 -3.76 42.28 -8.19
CA GLN A 114 -4.07 43.22 -7.10
C GLN A 114 -4.02 42.57 -5.70
N LYS A 115 -3.14 41.57 -5.50
CA LYS A 115 -2.93 40.98 -4.17
C LYS A 115 -2.28 42.00 -3.23
N ASP A 116 -2.57 41.88 -1.93
CA ASP A 116 -2.02 42.80 -0.95
C ASP A 116 -0.48 42.68 -0.88
N PRO A 117 0.30 43.78 -1.05
CA PRO A 117 1.76 43.74 -0.99
C PRO A 117 2.33 43.09 0.26
N LYS A 118 1.63 43.21 1.39
CA LYS A 118 2.05 42.59 2.66
C LYS A 118 2.02 41.05 2.64
N GLU A 119 1.25 40.44 1.73
CA GLU A 119 1.12 38.98 1.63
C GLU A 119 2.24 38.33 0.82
N PHE A 120 2.83 39.04 -0.15
CA PHE A 120 3.87 38.48 -1.04
C PHE A 120 5.29 39.02 -0.80
N LEU A 121 5.43 40.15 -0.10
CA LEU A 121 6.73 40.73 0.24
C LEU A 121 7.59 39.95 1.28
N PRO A 122 7.08 39.15 2.23
CA PRO A 122 7.93 38.47 3.20
C PRO A 122 8.68 37.23 2.66
N LEU A 123 8.63 36.97 1.34
CA LEU A 123 9.02 35.67 0.78
C LEU A 123 10.51 35.45 0.39
N PRO A 124 11.36 36.43 0.01
CA PRO A 124 12.69 36.03 -0.48
C PRO A 124 13.87 36.92 -0.01
N GLU A 125 14.48 36.56 1.13
CA GLU A 125 15.94 36.73 1.34
C GLU A 125 16.60 35.49 1.98
N HIS A 126 15.83 34.45 2.30
CA HIS A 126 16.33 33.34 3.11
C HIS A 126 16.16 31.94 2.48
N ALA A 127 15.67 31.83 1.25
CA ALA A 127 15.34 30.53 0.65
C ALA A 127 16.54 29.84 -0.02
N GLU A 128 17.51 30.60 -0.53
CA GLU A 128 18.57 30.07 -1.39
C GLU A 128 19.71 29.38 -0.61
N ASP A 129 19.89 29.67 0.68
CA ASP A 129 21.05 29.24 1.48
C ASP A 129 20.78 28.12 2.52
N ARG A 130 19.58 27.52 2.55
CA ARG A 130 19.14 26.63 3.67
C ARG A 130 19.25 25.13 3.44
N ALA A 131 19.84 24.66 2.35
CA ALA A 131 19.92 23.23 2.02
C ALA A 131 21.12 22.51 2.67
N GLY A 132 21.33 22.71 3.98
CA GLY A 132 22.39 22.07 4.76
C GLY A 132 21.93 20.77 5.43
N ALA A 133 22.89 19.85 5.68
CA ALA A 133 22.64 18.61 6.44
C ALA A 133 22.11 18.86 7.87
N GLU A 134 22.32 20.06 8.40
CA GLU A 134 21.82 20.54 9.70
C GLU A 134 20.29 20.58 9.80
N HIS A 135 19.58 20.67 8.67
CA HIS A 135 18.11 20.67 8.61
C HIS A 135 17.50 19.27 8.49
N PHE A 136 18.31 18.21 8.47
CA PHE A 136 17.79 16.84 8.39
C PHE A 136 16.77 16.48 9.49
N PRO A 137 16.91 16.93 10.77
CA PRO A 137 15.90 16.66 11.79
C PRO A 137 14.53 17.24 11.45
N GLU A 138 14.49 18.44 10.86
CA GLU A 138 13.27 19.12 10.42
C GLU A 138 12.65 18.38 9.22
N ALA A 139 13.48 17.99 8.24
CA ALA A 139 13.03 17.17 7.12
C ALA A 139 12.47 15.81 7.59
N LEU A 140 13.10 15.17 8.57
CA LEU A 140 12.64 13.90 9.15
C LEU A 140 11.28 14.07 9.85
N GLN A 141 11.06 15.20 10.54
CA GLN A 141 9.77 15.51 11.14
C GLN A 141 8.69 15.71 10.08
N LEU A 142 8.97 16.47 9.02
CA LEU A 142 8.05 16.66 7.90
C LEU A 142 7.65 15.31 7.25
N VAL A 143 8.62 14.42 7.04
CA VAL A 143 8.38 13.08 6.49
C VAL A 143 7.44 12.27 7.38
N LYS A 144 7.59 12.37 8.72
CA LYS A 144 6.69 11.69 9.68
C LYS A 144 5.26 12.23 9.59
N GLU A 145 5.12 13.56 9.62
CA GLU A 145 3.82 14.22 9.63
C GLU A 145 3.05 13.98 8.32
N GLN A 146 3.73 14.08 7.18
CA GLN A 146 3.14 13.93 5.85
C GLN A 146 3.19 12.49 5.31
N LYS A 147 3.77 11.55 6.07
CA LYS A 147 3.93 10.13 5.70
C LYS A 147 4.66 9.90 4.37
N LEU A 148 5.63 10.77 4.03
CA LEU A 148 6.37 10.76 2.76
C LEU A 148 7.60 9.83 2.76
N TYR A 149 7.52 8.69 3.45
CA TYR A 149 8.66 7.82 3.70
C TYR A 149 9.29 7.24 2.42
N SER A 150 8.47 6.83 1.46
CA SER A 150 8.94 6.21 0.20
C SER A 150 9.63 7.21 -0.73
N GLU A 151 9.20 8.48 -0.71
CA GLU A 151 9.83 9.58 -1.43
C GLU A 151 11.14 9.96 -0.77
N ALA A 152 11.13 10.14 0.56
CA ALA A 152 12.34 10.44 1.32
C ALA A 152 13.42 9.37 1.14
N LEU A 153 13.09 8.08 1.23
CA LEU A 153 14.06 6.99 1.03
C LEU A 153 14.67 6.96 -0.38
N ARG A 154 13.94 7.43 -1.40
CA ARG A 154 14.48 7.56 -2.77
C ARG A 154 15.50 8.71 -2.85
N LEU A 155 15.20 9.84 -2.22
CA LEU A 155 16.06 11.02 -2.21
C LEU A 155 17.37 10.78 -1.44
N TYR A 156 17.30 10.13 -0.28
CA TYR A 156 18.48 9.86 0.58
C TYR A 156 19.19 8.54 0.25
N SER A 157 18.94 7.93 -0.91
CA SER A 157 19.48 6.61 -1.27
C SER A 157 21.02 6.55 -1.35
N ALA A 158 21.69 7.68 -1.61
CA ALA A 158 23.13 7.79 -1.67
C ALA A 158 23.80 8.15 -0.32
N ASP A 159 23.01 8.40 0.73
CA ASP A 159 23.49 8.87 2.03
C ASP A 159 23.17 7.87 3.15
N PRO A 160 24.10 6.94 3.47
CA PRO A 160 23.84 5.83 4.40
C PRO A 160 23.33 6.22 5.80
N PRO A 161 23.89 7.21 6.53
CA PRO A 161 23.40 7.57 7.86
C PRO A 161 21.97 8.12 7.84
N HIS A 162 21.65 9.02 6.90
CA HIS A 162 20.31 9.59 6.77
C HIS A 162 19.29 8.54 6.29
N TYR A 163 19.69 7.69 5.34
CA TYR A 163 18.89 6.56 4.88
C TYR A 163 18.53 5.61 6.03
N LYS A 164 19.50 5.31 6.89
CA LYS A 164 19.29 4.46 8.07
C LYS A 164 18.31 5.09 9.05
N ALA A 165 18.48 6.37 9.38
CA ALA A 165 17.57 7.09 10.28
C ALA A 165 16.13 7.13 9.73
N LEU A 166 15.95 7.42 8.45
CA LEU A 166 14.65 7.38 7.77
C LEU A 166 14.03 5.98 7.78
N SER A 167 14.85 4.96 7.53
CA SER A 167 14.41 3.56 7.53
C SER A 167 13.91 3.12 8.91
N CYS A 168 14.61 3.49 9.98
CA CYS A 168 14.18 3.18 11.35
C CYS A 168 12.85 3.86 11.67
N VAL A 169 12.72 5.16 11.36
CA VAL A 169 11.48 5.90 11.57
C VAL A 169 10.31 5.33 10.76
N TYR A 170 10.55 4.94 9.51
CA TYR A 170 9.51 4.33 8.70
C TYR A 170 9.13 2.94 9.23
N ALA A 171 10.10 2.16 9.72
CA ALA A 171 9.83 0.89 10.38
C ALA A 171 8.96 1.08 11.63
N ASP A 172 9.23 2.07 12.48
CA ASP A 172 8.39 2.38 13.65
C ASP A 172 6.93 2.68 13.25
N HIS A 173 6.74 3.46 12.18
CA HIS A 173 5.40 3.73 11.63
C HIS A 173 4.73 2.46 11.09
N LEU A 174 5.47 1.59 10.40
CA LEU A 174 4.95 0.30 9.93
C LEU A 174 4.56 -0.63 11.09
N MET A 175 5.35 -0.65 12.17
CA MET A 175 5.03 -1.40 13.38
C MET A 175 3.72 -0.91 14.03
N GLN A 176 3.53 0.40 14.13
CA GLN A 176 2.28 1.00 14.64
C GLN A 176 1.06 0.61 13.80
N ASN A 177 1.24 0.44 12.49
CA ASN A 177 0.19 0.03 11.56
C ASN A 177 0.04 -1.50 11.42
N GLN A 178 0.62 -2.30 12.32
CA GLN A 178 0.57 -3.77 12.31
C GLN A 178 1.24 -4.42 11.08
N GLN A 179 2.09 -3.68 10.36
CA GLN A 179 2.86 -4.19 9.21
C GLN A 179 4.26 -4.65 9.65
N MET A 180 4.30 -5.54 10.65
CA MET A 180 5.53 -5.96 11.35
C MET A 180 6.56 -6.63 10.43
N GLU A 181 6.10 -7.42 9.45
CA GLU A 181 6.99 -8.09 8.49
C GLU A 181 7.72 -7.07 7.59
N GLN A 182 7.01 -6.07 7.10
CA GLN A 182 7.60 -5.02 6.25
C GLN A 182 8.56 -4.15 7.05
N ALA A 183 8.22 -3.83 8.31
CA ALA A 183 9.11 -3.15 9.23
C ALA A 183 10.41 -3.95 9.45
N GLY A 184 10.30 -5.25 9.70
CA GLY A 184 11.45 -6.13 9.88
C GLY A 184 12.36 -6.18 8.65
N LEU A 185 11.79 -6.30 7.45
CA LEU A 185 12.57 -6.28 6.20
C LEU A 185 13.32 -4.96 6.00
N LEU A 186 12.68 -3.84 6.33
CA LEU A 186 13.28 -2.52 6.22
C LEU A 186 14.43 -2.33 7.20
N LEU A 187 14.23 -2.71 8.47
CA LEU A 187 15.26 -2.69 9.52
C LEU A 187 16.44 -3.59 9.19
N TRP A 188 16.14 -4.77 8.65
CA TRP A 188 17.18 -5.70 8.25
C TRP A 188 18.03 -5.13 7.11
N ARG A 189 17.38 -4.49 6.11
CA ARG A 189 18.05 -3.84 4.99
C ARG A 189 18.90 -2.64 5.42
N CYS A 190 18.51 -1.88 6.44
CA CYS A 190 19.28 -0.73 6.92
C CYS A 190 20.41 -1.09 7.91
N GLY A 191 20.64 -2.39 8.15
CA GLY A 191 21.74 -2.88 8.97
C GLY A 191 21.46 -2.86 10.47
N GLU A 192 20.18 -3.00 10.87
CA GLU A 192 19.75 -3.14 12.27
C GLU A 192 19.17 -4.54 12.54
N PRO A 193 20.01 -5.59 12.64
CA PRO A 193 19.53 -6.97 12.76
C PRO A 193 18.79 -7.24 14.09
N ALA A 194 19.17 -6.55 15.17
CA ALA A 194 18.52 -6.72 16.48
C ALA A 194 17.07 -6.20 16.48
N ALA A 195 16.84 -5.01 15.92
CA ALA A 195 15.50 -4.46 15.77
C ALA A 195 14.68 -5.28 14.76
N ALA A 196 15.29 -5.71 13.66
CA ALA A 196 14.66 -6.58 12.68
C ALA A 196 14.20 -7.92 13.28
N LEU A 197 15.04 -8.54 14.12
CA LEU A 197 14.72 -9.77 14.83
C LEU A 197 13.44 -9.60 15.67
N GLN A 198 13.35 -8.52 16.44
CA GLN A 198 12.16 -8.23 17.25
C GLN A 198 10.91 -8.06 16.39
N ALA A 199 11.01 -7.32 15.28
CA ALA A 199 9.91 -7.13 14.34
C ALA A 199 9.46 -8.46 13.70
N PHE A 200 10.40 -9.30 13.22
CA PHE A 200 10.08 -10.62 12.66
C PHE A 200 9.48 -11.57 13.71
N ALA A 201 9.96 -11.52 14.95
CA ALA A 201 9.43 -12.31 16.04
C ALA A 201 8.02 -11.87 16.46
N SER A 202 7.69 -10.59 16.33
CA SER A 202 6.30 -10.11 16.49
C SER A 202 5.40 -10.49 15.33
N ALA A 203 5.95 -10.62 14.13
CA ALA A 203 5.22 -11.01 12.91
C ALA A 203 4.99 -12.53 12.79
N SER A 204 5.54 -13.35 13.70
CA SER A 204 5.62 -14.81 13.55
C SER A 204 6.28 -15.27 12.24
N CYS A 205 7.16 -14.43 11.67
CA CYS A 205 7.98 -14.74 10.50
C CYS A 205 9.29 -15.40 10.95
N TRP A 206 9.18 -16.59 11.52
CA TRP A 206 10.30 -17.25 12.20
C TRP A 206 11.53 -17.48 11.32
N ARG A 207 11.36 -17.76 10.02
CA ARG A 207 12.50 -17.94 9.09
C ARG A 207 13.34 -16.68 9.02
N ASN A 208 12.70 -15.53 8.86
CA ASN A 208 13.38 -14.23 8.83
C ASN A 208 13.97 -13.89 10.20
N ALA A 209 13.27 -14.21 11.29
CA ALA A 209 13.79 -14.04 12.65
C ALA A 209 15.08 -14.84 12.86
N VAL A 210 15.12 -16.12 12.48
CA VAL A 210 16.31 -16.96 12.58
C VAL A 210 17.45 -16.42 11.70
N CYS A 211 17.16 -16.01 10.46
CA CYS A 211 18.15 -15.40 9.58
C CYS A 211 18.75 -14.13 10.19
N ALA A 212 17.92 -13.27 10.78
CA ALA A 212 18.38 -12.06 11.49
C ALA A 212 19.20 -12.42 12.74
N ALA A 213 18.78 -13.43 13.51
CA ALA A 213 19.48 -13.92 14.68
C ALA A 213 20.89 -14.43 14.36
N GLN A 214 21.11 -15.06 13.20
CA GLN A 214 22.44 -15.51 12.77
C GLN A 214 23.43 -14.38 12.48
N GLN A 215 22.93 -13.16 12.20
CA GLN A 215 23.79 -11.98 12.03
C GLN A 215 24.17 -11.33 13.36
N ILE A 216 23.60 -11.80 14.47
CA ILE A 216 23.88 -11.35 15.82
C ILE A 216 24.70 -12.45 16.49
N PRO A 217 25.82 -12.14 17.18
CA PRO A 217 26.61 -13.13 17.90
C PRO A 217 25.89 -13.56 19.18
N LEU A 218 24.80 -14.33 19.04
CA LEU A 218 24.02 -14.87 20.15
C LEU A 218 24.63 -16.21 20.61
N PRO A 219 24.74 -16.45 21.94
CA PRO A 219 25.11 -17.75 22.47
C PRO A 219 24.03 -18.81 22.13
N PRO A 220 24.40 -20.10 22.06
CA PRO A 220 23.48 -21.17 21.67
C PRO A 220 22.24 -21.25 22.54
N ASP A 221 22.37 -20.97 23.84
CA ASP A 221 21.24 -20.98 24.79
C ASP A 221 20.20 -19.91 24.46
N GLN A 222 20.62 -18.73 23.98
CA GLN A 222 19.70 -17.67 23.57
C GLN A 222 19.01 -17.99 22.25
N ILE A 223 19.68 -18.69 21.33
CA ILE A 223 19.06 -19.19 20.09
C ILE A 223 17.99 -20.24 20.42
N ALA A 224 18.29 -21.14 21.36
CA ALA A 224 17.33 -22.14 21.82
C ALA A 224 16.12 -21.51 22.53
N LEU A 225 16.32 -20.46 23.33
CA LEU A 225 15.23 -19.71 23.95
C LEU A 225 14.36 -19.01 22.90
N LEU A 226 14.97 -18.29 21.96
CA LEU A 226 14.27 -17.65 20.85
C LEU A 226 13.44 -18.67 20.04
N ALA A 227 14.01 -19.86 19.77
CA ALA A 227 13.32 -20.91 19.04
C ALA A 227 12.07 -21.42 19.79
N ARG A 228 12.16 -21.58 21.12
CA ARG A 228 11.01 -21.94 21.97
C ARG A 228 9.93 -20.86 21.97
N ASP A 229 10.31 -19.60 22.17
CA ASP A 229 9.37 -18.47 22.18
C ASP A 229 8.64 -18.32 20.83
N LEU A 230 9.35 -18.51 19.72
CA LEU A 230 8.75 -18.50 18.38
C LEU A 230 7.86 -19.72 18.14
N ALA A 231 8.27 -20.91 18.61
CA ALA A 231 7.48 -22.13 18.49
C ALA A 231 6.14 -22.01 19.25
N GLU A 232 6.15 -21.43 20.46
CA GLU A 232 4.92 -21.19 21.25
C GLU A 232 3.92 -20.33 20.46
N LYS A 233 4.37 -19.18 19.92
CA LYS A 233 3.53 -18.32 19.07
C LYS A 233 3.00 -19.04 17.83
N LEU A 234 3.80 -19.93 17.23
CA LEU A 234 3.36 -20.70 16.06
C LEU A 234 2.34 -21.77 16.42
N ILE A 235 2.46 -22.40 17.59
CA ILE A 235 1.49 -23.35 18.13
C ILE A 235 0.13 -22.65 18.36
N GLU A 236 0.13 -21.45 18.94
CA GLU A 236 -1.09 -20.64 19.11
C GLU A 236 -1.77 -20.35 17.75
N GLN A 237 -0.98 -20.17 16.69
CA GLN A 237 -1.46 -19.97 15.32
C GLN A 237 -1.80 -21.28 14.58
N ARG A 238 -1.74 -22.44 15.25
CA ARG A 238 -1.94 -23.79 14.69
C ARG A 238 -0.92 -24.20 13.62
N ARG A 239 0.22 -23.52 13.55
CA ARG A 239 1.34 -23.80 12.62
C ARG A 239 2.30 -24.82 13.23
N HIS A 240 1.76 -25.97 13.63
CA HIS A 240 2.47 -26.99 14.43
C HIS A 240 3.70 -27.57 13.75
N SER A 241 3.66 -27.78 12.42
CA SER A 241 4.81 -28.29 11.66
C SER A 241 6.01 -27.34 11.70
N GLU A 242 5.75 -26.03 11.64
CA GLU A 242 6.81 -25.02 11.68
C GLU A 242 7.37 -24.85 13.10
N ALA A 243 6.50 -24.93 14.12
CA ALA A 243 6.91 -24.92 15.52
C ALA A 243 7.81 -26.13 15.86
N ALA A 244 7.43 -27.33 15.42
CA ALA A 244 8.22 -28.53 15.65
C ALA A 244 9.61 -28.45 15.00
N LEU A 245 9.70 -27.87 13.80
CA LEU A 245 10.97 -27.65 13.12
C LEU A 245 11.90 -26.73 13.93
N LEU A 246 11.36 -25.64 14.49
CA LEU A 246 12.11 -24.76 15.38
C LEU A 246 12.62 -25.49 16.63
N LEU A 247 11.74 -26.25 17.29
CA LEU A 247 12.06 -26.98 18.51
C LEU A 247 13.14 -28.05 18.27
N ASP A 248 12.99 -28.84 17.21
CA ASP A 248 13.94 -29.89 16.86
C ASP A 248 15.31 -29.31 16.43
N GLN A 249 15.31 -28.43 15.43
CA GLN A 249 16.56 -27.99 14.79
C GLN A 249 17.33 -26.96 15.61
N TYR A 250 16.63 -26.04 16.30
CA TYR A 250 17.26 -24.90 16.98
C TYR A 250 17.25 -25.04 18.51
N ALA A 251 16.13 -25.46 19.10
CA ALA A 251 16.07 -25.69 20.55
C ALA A 251 16.68 -27.05 20.97
N LYS A 252 16.87 -27.97 20.02
CA LYS A 252 17.31 -29.36 20.23
C LYS A 252 16.40 -30.12 21.20
N ASP A 253 15.12 -29.78 21.18
CA ASP A 253 14.09 -30.33 22.06
C ASP A 253 13.17 -31.27 21.27
N CYS A 254 13.66 -32.49 21.06
CA CYS A 254 12.95 -33.47 20.23
C CYS A 254 11.59 -33.89 20.83
N GLU A 255 11.46 -33.90 22.16
CA GLU A 255 10.23 -34.33 22.83
C GLU A 255 9.13 -33.29 22.64
N GLU A 256 9.41 -32.01 22.90
CA GLU A 256 8.46 -30.92 22.63
C GLU A 256 8.11 -30.82 21.13
N ALA A 257 9.08 -31.03 20.24
CA ALA A 257 8.84 -31.04 18.80
C ALA A 257 7.84 -32.15 18.38
N ILE A 258 8.04 -33.37 18.88
CA ILE A 258 7.13 -34.50 18.61
C ILE A 258 5.73 -34.22 19.17
N LEU A 259 5.65 -33.72 20.42
CA LEU A 259 4.37 -33.40 21.05
C LEU A 259 3.62 -32.30 20.28
N ALA A 260 4.32 -31.26 19.80
CA ALA A 260 3.71 -30.22 18.98
C ALA A 260 3.10 -30.78 17.68
N LEU A 261 3.76 -31.73 17.01
CA LEU A 261 3.23 -32.40 15.82
C LEU A 261 2.02 -33.29 16.14
N ILE A 262 2.05 -34.02 17.25
CA ILE A 262 0.93 -34.83 17.74
C ILE A 262 -0.29 -33.93 17.99
N THR A 263 -0.12 -32.82 18.69
CA THR A 263 -1.19 -31.82 18.90
C THR A 263 -1.72 -31.26 17.57
N GLY A 264 -0.83 -31.05 16.60
CA GLY A 264 -1.20 -30.60 15.26
C GLY A 264 -1.78 -31.67 14.33
N SER A 265 -1.96 -32.91 14.79
CA SER A 265 -2.40 -34.05 13.98
C SER A 265 -1.49 -34.33 12.77
N VAL A 266 -0.20 -34.00 12.85
CA VAL A 266 0.81 -34.23 11.80
C VAL A 266 1.51 -35.57 12.08
N TRP A 267 0.76 -36.66 11.95
CA TRP A 267 1.13 -37.98 12.46
C TRP A 267 2.38 -38.58 11.82
N ASP A 268 2.50 -38.48 10.49
CA ASP A 268 3.62 -39.09 9.76
C ASP A 268 4.96 -38.44 10.15
N GLU A 269 4.96 -37.11 10.29
CA GLU A 269 6.16 -36.38 10.70
C GLU A 269 6.48 -36.61 12.17
N ALA A 270 5.47 -36.70 13.05
CA ALA A 270 5.67 -37.07 14.44
C ALA A 270 6.32 -38.46 14.55
N LEU A 271 5.81 -39.43 13.80
CA LEU A 271 6.35 -40.79 13.75
C LEU A 271 7.78 -40.79 13.20
N ARG A 272 8.04 -40.03 12.12
CA ARG A 272 9.39 -39.88 11.57
C ARG A 272 10.37 -39.38 12.63
N LEU A 273 10.03 -38.32 13.37
CA LEU A 273 10.88 -37.78 14.44
C LEU A 273 11.06 -38.77 15.59
N ILE A 274 10.02 -39.48 16.02
CA ILE A 274 10.10 -40.53 17.04
C ILE A 274 11.18 -41.56 16.70
N TYR A 275 11.17 -42.09 15.47
CA TYR A 275 12.18 -43.06 15.05
C TYR A 275 13.54 -42.42 14.83
N MET A 276 13.59 -41.20 14.30
CA MET A 276 14.83 -40.50 14.01
C MET A 276 15.61 -40.13 15.29
N HIS A 277 14.92 -39.82 16.39
CA HIS A 277 15.53 -39.55 17.72
C HIS A 277 15.57 -40.77 18.64
N ASN A 278 15.16 -41.96 18.15
CA ASN A 278 15.11 -43.20 18.92
C ASN A 278 14.25 -43.10 20.21
N ARG A 279 13.15 -42.34 20.17
CA ARG A 279 12.19 -42.11 21.26
C ARG A 279 10.91 -42.91 21.10
N GLN A 280 11.05 -44.20 20.84
CA GLN A 280 9.93 -45.11 20.57
C GLN A 280 8.96 -45.24 21.75
N ASP A 281 9.40 -44.89 22.96
CA ASP A 281 8.58 -44.75 24.16
C ASP A 281 7.35 -43.86 23.91
N ILE A 282 7.52 -42.76 23.16
CA ILE A 282 6.47 -41.77 22.86
C ILE A 282 5.33 -42.36 22.01
N THR A 283 5.61 -43.44 21.27
CA THR A 283 4.63 -44.11 20.40
C THR A 283 3.42 -44.61 21.20
N GLU A 284 3.68 -45.30 22.31
CA GLU A 284 2.63 -45.88 23.14
C GLU A 284 2.04 -44.84 24.10
N THR A 285 2.87 -43.94 24.63
CA THR A 285 2.46 -42.99 25.68
C THR A 285 1.66 -41.81 25.16
N ASN A 286 1.95 -41.31 23.94
CA ASN A 286 1.35 -40.08 23.43
C ASN A 286 0.73 -40.26 22.04
N LEU A 287 1.46 -40.87 21.09
CA LEU A 287 1.00 -40.93 19.69
C LEU A 287 -0.25 -41.78 19.52
N LYS A 288 -0.25 -43.02 20.04
CA LYS A 288 -1.40 -43.92 19.93
C LYS A 288 -2.66 -43.39 20.64
N PRO A 289 -2.59 -42.91 21.90
CA PRO A 289 -3.75 -42.30 22.54
C PRO A 289 -4.32 -41.12 21.73
N ALA A 290 -3.47 -40.23 21.23
CA ALA A 290 -3.90 -39.08 20.43
C ALA A 290 -4.54 -39.50 19.10
N LEU A 291 -4.00 -40.53 18.42
CA LEU A 291 -4.59 -41.08 17.20
C LEU A 291 -5.98 -41.67 17.45
N LEU A 292 -6.14 -42.44 18.53
CA LEU A 292 -7.42 -43.04 18.89
C LEU A 292 -8.46 -41.96 19.25
N GLU A 293 -8.06 -40.95 20.01
CA GLU A 293 -8.92 -39.80 20.33
C GLU A 293 -9.34 -39.05 19.07
N ALA A 294 -8.39 -38.68 18.21
CA ALA A 294 -8.67 -37.99 16.95
C ALA A 294 -9.61 -38.80 16.05
N PHE A 295 -9.39 -40.11 15.96
CA PHE A 295 -10.28 -41.03 15.24
C PHE A 295 -11.70 -41.01 15.81
N SER A 296 -11.85 -41.17 17.14
CA SER A 296 -13.16 -41.12 17.80
C SER A 296 -13.87 -39.79 17.58
N THR A 297 -13.17 -38.66 17.70
CA THR A 297 -13.73 -37.33 17.44
C THR A 297 -14.19 -37.19 15.99
N GLN A 298 -13.39 -37.63 15.03
CA GLN A 298 -13.70 -37.50 13.61
C GLN A 298 -14.86 -38.41 13.19
N ILE A 299 -14.93 -39.64 13.71
CA ILE A 299 -16.08 -40.54 13.51
C ILE A 299 -17.36 -39.90 14.06
N GLY A 300 -17.34 -39.42 15.31
CA GLY A 300 -18.50 -38.77 15.91
C GLY A 300 -18.97 -37.55 15.12
N PHE A 301 -18.03 -36.74 14.61
CA PHE A 301 -18.36 -35.62 13.72
C PHE A 301 -19.04 -36.10 12.43
N LEU A 302 -18.50 -37.13 11.77
CA LEU A 302 -19.07 -37.68 10.53
C LEU A 302 -20.47 -38.25 10.74
N GLU A 303 -20.71 -38.98 11.84
CA GLU A 303 -22.02 -39.52 12.18
C GLU A 303 -23.08 -38.41 12.32
N VAL A 304 -22.73 -37.30 13.00
CA VAL A 304 -23.60 -36.13 13.13
C VAL A 304 -23.87 -35.47 11.78
N GLN A 305 -22.84 -35.33 10.92
CA GLN A 305 -23.02 -34.76 9.58
C GLN A 305 -23.91 -35.63 8.70
N VAL A 306 -23.72 -36.96 8.72
CA VAL A 306 -24.54 -37.91 7.96
C VAL A 306 -25.99 -37.87 8.42
N ALA A 307 -26.25 -37.86 9.73
CA ALA A 307 -27.60 -37.76 10.27
C ALA A 307 -28.28 -36.44 9.86
N THR A 308 -27.55 -35.33 9.92
CA THR A 308 -28.04 -34.00 9.53
C THR A 308 -28.35 -33.91 8.04
N PHE A 309 -27.43 -34.38 7.19
CA PHE A 309 -27.61 -34.46 5.75
C PHE A 309 -28.83 -35.32 5.38
N THR A 310 -28.96 -36.49 6.01
CA THR A 310 -30.07 -37.41 5.77
C THR A 310 -31.41 -36.77 6.14
N ARG A 311 -31.48 -36.11 7.30
CA ARG A 311 -32.67 -35.36 7.74
C ARG A 311 -33.06 -34.28 6.75
N HIS A 312 -32.11 -33.47 6.29
CA HIS A 312 -32.37 -32.41 5.31
C HIS A 312 -32.78 -32.95 3.95
N ARG A 313 -32.17 -34.04 3.49
CA ARG A 313 -32.53 -34.71 2.24
C ARG A 313 -33.97 -35.21 2.26
N ILE A 314 -34.37 -35.89 3.34
CA ILE A 314 -35.75 -36.37 3.53
C ILE A 314 -36.72 -35.18 3.62
N ARG A 315 -36.37 -34.14 4.38
CA ARG A 315 -37.22 -32.95 4.47
C ARG A 315 -37.39 -32.27 3.11
N LEU A 316 -36.34 -32.21 2.30
CA LEU A 316 -36.37 -31.61 0.97
C LEU A 316 -37.28 -32.39 0.00
N SER A 317 -37.30 -33.73 0.06
CA SER A 317 -38.22 -34.52 -0.77
C SER A 317 -39.68 -34.21 -0.42
N VAL A 318 -40.01 -34.19 0.87
CA VAL A 318 -41.36 -33.84 1.36
C VAL A 318 -41.76 -32.42 0.92
N VAL A 319 -40.85 -31.45 1.05
CA VAL A 319 -41.13 -30.06 0.63
C VAL A 319 -41.35 -29.96 -0.89
N ARG A 320 -40.63 -30.75 -1.70
CA ARG A 320 -40.83 -30.79 -3.15
C ARG A 320 -42.20 -31.38 -3.52
N GLU A 321 -42.58 -32.49 -2.90
CA GLU A 321 -43.90 -33.09 -3.09
C GLU A 321 -45.03 -32.15 -2.66
N GLN A 322 -44.90 -31.49 -1.50
CA GLN A 322 -45.87 -30.51 -1.03
C GLN A 322 -46.01 -29.31 -1.97
N LYS A 323 -44.90 -28.80 -2.52
CA LYS A 323 -44.93 -27.72 -3.52
C LYS A 323 -45.58 -28.15 -4.82
N GLU A 324 -45.30 -29.36 -5.30
CA GLU A 324 -45.90 -29.87 -6.52
C GLU A 324 -47.41 -30.09 -6.34
N LYS A 325 -47.82 -30.68 -5.21
CA LYS A 325 -49.24 -30.85 -4.89
C LYS A 325 -49.95 -29.50 -4.82
N HIS A 326 -49.38 -28.53 -4.09
CA HIS A 326 -49.97 -27.20 -4.00
C HIS A 326 -50.04 -26.51 -5.37
N ARG A 327 -49.06 -26.73 -6.27
CA ARG A 327 -49.11 -26.24 -7.65
C ARG A 327 -50.27 -26.85 -8.44
N LEU A 328 -50.50 -28.16 -8.30
CA LEU A 328 -51.61 -28.86 -8.96
C LEU A 328 -52.96 -28.41 -8.40
N ASP A 329 -53.10 -28.30 -7.07
CA ASP A 329 -54.34 -27.83 -6.43
C ASP A 329 -54.73 -26.42 -6.94
N MET A 330 -53.75 -25.52 -7.10
CA MET A 330 -53.98 -24.17 -7.67
C MET A 330 -54.39 -24.18 -9.15
N LEU A 331 -53.97 -25.19 -9.93
CA LEU A 331 -54.34 -25.33 -11.35
C LEU A 331 -55.75 -25.93 -11.51
N ASP A 332 -56.17 -26.78 -10.57
CA ASP A 332 -57.51 -27.38 -10.56
C ASP A 332 -58.60 -26.37 -10.09
N GLU A 333 -58.25 -25.39 -9.23
CA GLU A 333 -59.17 -24.30 -8.84
C GLU A 333 -59.42 -23.26 -9.96
N ASP A 334 -58.55 -23.19 -10.97
CA ASP A 334 -58.68 -22.33 -12.16
C ASP A 334 -59.33 -23.06 -13.37
N GLY A 335 -59.86 -24.27 -13.18
CA GLY A 335 -60.65 -25.02 -14.18
C GLY A 335 -62.10 -24.52 -14.28
N PRO A 336 -62.77 -24.69 -15.45
CA PRO A 336 -63.84 -23.82 -15.96
C PRO A 336 -65.12 -23.69 -15.13
#